data_AF-A0A2K3M758-F1
#
_entry.id   AF-A0A2K3M758-F1
#
_cell.length_a   1.000
_cell.length_b   1.000
_cell.length_c   1.000
_cell.angle_alpha   90.00
_cell.angle_beta   90.00
_cell.angle_gamma   90.00
#
_symmetry.space_group_name_H-M   'P 1'
#
loop_
_entity.id
_entity.type
_entity.pdbx_description
1 polymer ?
#
loop_
_entity_poly.entity_id
_entity_poly.type
_entity_poly.pdbx_seq_one_letter_code
_entity_poly.pdbx_strand_id
1 'polypeptide(L)'
;MIQLEPKSMPLSSTSRTFCVPTAISHGLWLNIPDYDAPTQLVKPLERNTRYVDTVLTIPKGTLFPMCGMNLAFDRDLIGPAMYFGLMGDGQPIGRYDDMWAGWCCKVICDHLGLGIKTGLPYIYHSKASNPFVNLRKEYKGIFWQEDIIPFFQNMVLPKECTTVQKCYIEMSKQVKEKLGKIDPYFDKLADAMVTWIEAWDELNPAKASS
;
A
#
# COMPACT_ATOMS: atom_id res chain seq x y z
N MET A 1 40.61 29.50 -13.53
CA MET A 1 40.31 28.40 -14.46
C MET A 1 38.84 28.07 -14.26
N ILE A 2 37.98 28.60 -15.13
CA ILE A 2 36.52 28.45 -15.06
C ILE A 2 36.20 27.09 -15.67
N GLN A 3 35.75 26.15 -14.86
CA GLN A 3 35.29 24.85 -15.33
C GLN A 3 33.87 25.03 -15.87
N LEU A 4 33.77 25.18 -17.20
CA LEU A 4 32.51 25.24 -17.92
C LEU A 4 31.90 23.83 -17.93
N GLU A 5 30.76 23.64 -17.26
CA GLU A 5 29.94 22.44 -17.49
C GLU A 5 29.14 22.58 -18.79
N PRO A 6 29.01 21.51 -19.62
CA PRO A 6 28.23 21.55 -20.85
C PRO A 6 26.73 21.62 -20.55
N LYS A 7 26.05 22.65 -21.08
CA LYS A 7 24.59 22.88 -21.01
C LYS A 7 23.72 21.87 -21.80
N SER A 8 24.16 20.65 -22.04
CA SER A 8 23.42 19.72 -22.91
C SER A 8 23.68 18.24 -22.66
N MET A 9 23.89 17.81 -21.42
CA MET A 9 23.80 16.40 -21.08
C MET A 9 22.37 16.09 -20.63
N PRO A 10 21.57 15.30 -21.37
CA PRO A 10 20.31 14.80 -20.85
C PRO A 10 20.64 13.83 -19.72
N LEU A 11 20.38 14.25 -18.49
CA LEU A 11 20.31 13.33 -17.35
C LEU A 11 19.30 12.24 -17.73
N SER A 12 19.83 11.02 -17.87
CA SER A 12 19.17 9.77 -18.20
C SER A 12 17.65 9.78 -18.03
N SER A 13 16.96 9.48 -19.12
CA SER A 13 15.54 9.24 -19.23
C SER A 13 15.07 8.12 -18.30
N THR A 14 14.67 8.46 -17.08
CA THR A 14 13.62 7.74 -16.35
C THR A 14 12.34 8.55 -16.50
N SER A 15 11.25 7.90 -16.90
CA SER A 15 9.98 8.53 -17.26
C SER A 15 9.49 9.48 -16.15
N ARG A 16 9.63 10.78 -16.39
CA ARG A 16 8.96 11.82 -15.59
C ARG A 16 7.49 11.82 -15.98
N THR A 17 6.69 10.98 -15.34
CA THR A 17 5.24 11.04 -15.49
C THR A 17 4.64 11.61 -14.21
N PHE A 18 4.42 12.94 -14.25
CA PHE A 18 3.85 13.88 -13.27
C PHE A 18 4.62 14.12 -11.95
N CYS A 19 5.04 15.38 -11.74
CA CYS A 19 5.73 15.93 -10.56
C CYS A 19 4.84 16.00 -9.30
N VAL A 20 4.18 14.91 -8.92
CA VAL A 20 3.44 14.86 -7.65
C VAL A 20 4.36 14.44 -6.50
N PRO A 21 4.18 14.98 -5.28
CA PRO A 21 4.89 14.50 -4.10
C PRO A 21 4.70 12.99 -3.94
N THR A 22 5.79 12.26 -3.68
CA THR A 22 5.73 10.81 -3.47
C THR A 22 5.42 10.54 -2.00
N ALA A 23 4.24 10.00 -1.73
CA ALA A 23 3.80 9.62 -0.39
C ALA A 23 4.33 8.24 0.03
N ILE A 24 4.41 7.30 -0.92
CA ILE A 24 4.85 5.92 -0.68
C ILE A 24 5.82 5.48 -1.77
N SER A 25 6.87 4.79 -1.38
CA SER A 25 7.73 4.01 -2.27
C SER A 25 7.77 2.58 -1.76
N HIS A 26 7.30 1.63 -2.58
CA HIS A 26 7.42 0.21 -2.29
C HIS A 26 8.43 -0.42 -3.24
N GLY A 27 9.37 -1.18 -2.67
CA GLY A 27 10.40 -1.84 -3.46
C GLY A 27 9.96 -3.22 -3.95
N LEU A 28 10.87 -3.89 -4.64
CA LEU A 28 10.65 -5.21 -5.24
C LEU A 28 11.54 -6.28 -4.60
N TRP A 29 11.32 -7.54 -4.98
CA TRP A 29 12.02 -8.69 -4.41
C TRP A 29 12.94 -9.36 -5.43
N LEU A 30 14.15 -9.73 -5.00
CA LEU A 30 15.04 -10.64 -5.73
C LEU A 30 15.04 -12.02 -5.07
N ASN A 31 15.46 -13.02 -5.83
CA ASN A 31 15.45 -14.43 -5.47
C ASN A 31 14.04 -14.97 -5.32
N ILE A 32 13.50 -15.17 -4.11
CA ILE A 32 12.16 -15.75 -3.93
C ILE A 32 11.10 -14.65 -4.05
N PRO A 33 10.24 -14.64 -5.09
CA PRO A 33 9.18 -13.64 -5.20
C PRO A 33 8.17 -13.75 -4.06
N ASP A 34 7.58 -12.62 -3.68
CA ASP A 34 6.49 -12.57 -2.70
C ASP A 34 5.16 -12.87 -3.39
N TYR A 35 4.93 -14.16 -3.62
CA TYR A 35 3.71 -14.68 -4.22
C TYR A 35 2.69 -15.08 -3.16
N ASP A 36 1.42 -15.06 -3.56
CA ASP A 36 0.37 -15.78 -2.85
C ASP A 36 0.71 -17.28 -2.78
N ALA A 37 0.22 -17.94 -1.73
CA ALA A 37 0.52 -19.33 -1.47
C ALA A 37 0.13 -20.27 -2.63
N PRO A 38 -1.03 -20.14 -3.30
CA PRO A 38 -1.33 -20.90 -4.52
C PRO A 38 -0.27 -20.76 -5.60
N THR A 39 0.12 -19.53 -5.95
CA THR A 39 1.16 -19.28 -6.97
C THR A 39 2.51 -19.86 -6.54
N GLN A 40 2.87 -19.74 -5.26
CA GLN A 40 4.09 -20.34 -4.72
C GLN A 40 4.08 -21.89 -4.82
N LEU A 41 2.91 -22.52 -4.63
CA LEU A 41 2.74 -23.97 -4.76
C LEU A 41 2.95 -24.46 -6.21
N VAL A 42 2.47 -23.70 -7.21
CA VAL A 42 2.62 -24.07 -8.62
C VAL A 42 3.97 -23.68 -9.20
N LYS A 43 4.69 -22.72 -8.58
CA LYS A 43 6.01 -22.24 -9.03
C LYS A 43 7.07 -22.24 -7.91
N PRO A 44 7.35 -23.38 -7.25
CA PRO A 44 8.22 -23.43 -6.07
C PRO A 44 9.70 -23.11 -6.37
N LEU A 45 10.11 -23.32 -7.62
CA LEU A 45 11.49 -23.10 -8.08
C LEU A 45 11.69 -21.77 -8.81
N GLU A 46 10.63 -21.00 -9.05
CA GLU A 46 10.77 -19.71 -9.73
C GLU A 46 11.58 -18.75 -8.87
N ARG A 47 12.50 -18.02 -9.51
CA ARG A 47 13.34 -17.01 -8.87
C ARG A 47 13.34 -15.74 -9.69
N ASN A 48 13.15 -14.60 -9.03
CA ASN A 48 13.40 -13.31 -9.66
C ASN A 48 14.90 -12.99 -9.62
N THR A 49 15.60 -13.27 -10.70
CA THR A 49 17.01 -12.91 -10.91
C THR A 49 17.18 -11.61 -11.70
N ARG A 50 16.08 -11.01 -12.14
CA ARG A 50 16.09 -9.83 -12.99
C ARG A 50 16.03 -8.57 -12.14
N TYR A 51 17.14 -7.85 -12.10
CA TYR A 51 17.19 -6.48 -11.63
C TYR A 51 16.77 -5.54 -12.75
N VAL A 52 15.83 -4.64 -12.48
CA VAL A 52 15.46 -3.56 -13.41
C VAL A 52 15.75 -2.24 -12.70
N ASP A 53 16.67 -1.47 -13.25
CA ASP A 53 17.02 -0.13 -12.76
C ASP A 53 15.93 0.88 -13.16
N THR A 54 14.81 0.84 -12.44
CA THR A 54 13.69 1.73 -12.69
C THR A 54 12.90 2.01 -11.41
N VAL A 55 12.33 3.20 -11.36
CA VAL A 55 11.32 3.59 -10.39
C VAL A 55 10.17 4.20 -11.17
N LEU A 56 8.99 3.61 -11.04
CA LEU A 56 7.79 3.99 -11.77
C LEU A 56 6.72 4.47 -10.80
N THR A 57 6.00 5.52 -11.19
CA THR A 57 4.77 5.92 -10.49
C THR A 57 3.66 4.95 -10.86
N ILE A 58 2.96 4.42 -9.86
CA ILE A 58 1.79 3.56 -10.06
C ILE A 58 0.64 4.42 -10.63
N PRO A 59 0.07 4.09 -11.79
CA PRO A 59 -0.97 4.90 -12.42
C PRO A 59 -2.17 5.14 -11.50
N LYS A 60 -2.84 6.28 -11.67
CA LYS A 60 -4.09 6.59 -10.95
C LYS A 60 -5.15 5.52 -11.26
N GLY A 61 -5.90 5.10 -10.24
CA GLY A 61 -6.94 4.08 -10.36
C GLY A 61 -6.42 2.64 -10.49
N THR A 62 -5.12 2.41 -10.39
CA THR A 62 -4.51 1.08 -10.42
C THR A 62 -4.10 0.65 -9.01
N LEU A 63 -4.69 -0.43 -8.50
CA LEU A 63 -4.25 -1.03 -7.24
C LEU A 63 -2.90 -1.72 -7.40
N PHE A 64 -2.21 -1.95 -6.30
CA PHE A 64 -0.89 -2.59 -6.28
C PHE A 64 -0.74 -3.52 -5.08
N PRO A 65 0.04 -4.60 -5.20
CA PRO A 65 0.31 -5.50 -4.10
C PRO A 65 1.42 -4.92 -3.23
N MET A 66 1.06 -3.99 -2.34
CA MET A 66 2.02 -3.42 -1.40
C MET A 66 2.59 -4.51 -0.50
N CYS A 67 3.90 -4.51 -0.33
CA CYS A 67 4.59 -5.39 0.62
C CYS A 67 5.11 -4.57 1.79
N GLY A 68 4.70 -4.90 3.02
CA GLY A 68 5.09 -4.17 4.23
C GLY A 68 6.58 -4.25 4.58
N MET A 69 7.30 -5.24 4.04
CA MET A 69 8.71 -5.50 4.36
C MET A 69 9.69 -4.65 3.53
N ASN A 70 9.26 -4.15 2.36
CA ASN A 70 10.08 -3.32 1.47
C ASN A 70 9.33 -2.01 1.17
N LEU A 71 9.15 -1.20 2.21
CA LEU A 71 8.28 -0.03 2.19
C LEU A 71 8.97 1.17 2.81
N ALA A 72 8.86 2.32 2.15
CA ALA A 72 9.14 3.63 2.71
C ALA A 72 7.93 4.53 2.46
N PHE A 73 7.60 5.38 3.44
CA PHE A 73 6.51 6.34 3.31
C PHE A 73 6.85 7.67 3.95
N ASP A 74 6.29 8.74 3.41
CA ASP A 74 6.36 10.07 3.99
C ASP A 74 5.27 10.21 5.05
N ARG A 75 5.71 10.30 6.29
CA ARG A 75 4.84 10.37 7.46
C ARG A 75 3.88 11.56 7.41
N ASP A 76 4.32 12.71 6.90
CA ASP A 76 3.50 13.92 6.88
C ASP A 76 2.48 13.88 5.73
N LEU A 77 2.80 13.18 4.63
CA LEU A 77 1.91 13.04 3.48
C LEU A 77 0.87 11.93 3.62
N ILE A 78 1.17 10.82 4.30
CA ILE A 78 0.28 9.64 4.33
C ILE A 78 0.24 8.88 5.66
N GLY A 79 1.03 9.30 6.66
CA GLY A 79 1.14 8.61 7.95
C GLY A 79 -0.19 8.17 8.60
N PRO A 80 -1.24 9.03 8.64
CA PRO A 80 -2.52 8.63 9.24
C PRO A 80 -3.20 7.44 8.55
N ALA A 81 -2.93 7.18 7.27
CA ALA A 81 -3.49 6.04 6.54
C ALA A 81 -2.62 4.78 6.60
N MET A 82 -1.41 4.86 7.20
CA MET A 82 -0.47 3.75 7.30
C MET A 82 -0.85 2.79 8.44
N TYR A 83 -2.02 2.16 8.30
CA TYR A 83 -2.57 1.18 9.24
C TYR A 83 -2.90 -0.13 8.51
N PHE A 84 -2.30 -1.22 9.01
CA PHE A 84 -2.36 -2.57 8.43
C PHE A 84 -3.63 -3.32 8.84
N GLY A 85 -4.57 -2.63 9.49
CA GLY A 85 -5.79 -3.22 10.01
C GLY A 85 -5.59 -4.01 11.29
N LEU A 86 -6.62 -4.75 11.67
CA LEU A 86 -6.58 -5.63 12.84
C LEU A 86 -5.80 -6.89 12.45
N MET A 87 -4.49 -6.86 12.70
CA MET A 87 -3.56 -7.97 12.44
C MET A 87 -3.19 -8.71 13.73
N GLY A 88 -2.59 -9.90 13.58
CA GLY A 88 -2.14 -10.74 14.68
C GLY A 88 -2.89 -12.06 14.83
N ASP A 89 -2.55 -12.83 15.86
CA ASP A 89 -3.11 -14.17 16.07
C ASP A 89 -4.64 -14.11 16.21
N GLY A 90 -5.32 -14.97 15.45
CA GLY A 90 -6.78 -15.04 15.40
C GLY A 90 -7.45 -14.00 14.50
N GLN A 91 -6.70 -13.05 13.91
CA GLN A 91 -7.26 -12.12 12.94
C GLN A 91 -7.36 -12.74 11.55
N PRO A 92 -8.52 -12.63 10.87
CA PRO A 92 -8.78 -13.33 9.62
C PRO A 92 -8.08 -12.72 8.39
N ILE A 93 -7.61 -11.47 8.46
CA ILE A 93 -6.93 -10.80 7.35
C ILE A 93 -5.59 -11.45 7.01
N GLY A 94 -4.95 -12.11 7.97
CA GLY A 94 -3.77 -12.93 7.74
C GLY A 94 -2.64 -12.17 7.04
N ARG A 95 -2.27 -12.61 5.83
CA ARG A 95 -1.20 -12.03 5.00
C ARG A 95 -1.70 -11.05 3.92
N TYR A 96 -2.90 -10.50 4.11
CA TYR A 96 -3.49 -9.48 3.22
C TYR A 96 -3.47 -8.08 3.86
N ASP A 97 -2.87 -7.95 5.03
CA ASP A 97 -2.83 -6.74 5.85
C ASP A 97 -2.04 -5.60 5.18
N ASP A 98 -0.91 -5.91 4.56
CA ASP A 98 -0.12 -4.94 3.81
C ASP A 98 -0.79 -4.53 2.49
N MET A 99 -1.36 -5.48 1.75
CA MET A 99 -2.17 -5.17 0.56
C MET A 99 -3.36 -4.28 0.90
N TRP A 100 -4.08 -4.57 1.99
CA TRP A 100 -5.16 -3.73 2.49
C TRP A 100 -4.70 -2.29 2.76
N ALA A 101 -3.64 -2.12 3.56
CA ALA A 101 -3.07 -0.80 3.82
C ALA A 101 -2.63 -0.09 2.53
N GLY A 102 -2.05 -0.83 1.59
CA GLY A 102 -1.63 -0.32 0.29
C GLY A 102 -2.80 0.20 -0.54
N TRP A 103 -3.92 -0.54 -0.57
CA TRP A 103 -5.12 -0.14 -1.30
C TRP A 103 -5.82 1.06 -0.67
N CYS A 104 -5.91 1.10 0.67
CA CYS A 104 -6.36 2.29 1.39
C CYS A 104 -5.50 3.51 1.02
N CYS A 105 -4.18 3.40 1.15
CA CYS A 105 -3.26 4.48 0.81
C CYS A 105 -3.37 4.89 -0.67
N LYS A 106 -3.56 3.93 -1.58
CA LYS A 106 -3.69 4.20 -3.02
C LYS A 106 -4.89 5.09 -3.32
N VAL A 107 -6.08 4.74 -2.80
CA VAL A 107 -7.29 5.54 -3.02
C VAL A 107 -7.13 6.95 -2.47
N ILE A 108 -6.53 7.08 -1.28
CA ILE A 108 -6.30 8.39 -0.65
C ILE A 108 -5.28 9.21 -1.43
N CYS A 109 -4.16 8.61 -1.82
CA CYS A 109 -3.13 9.28 -2.62
C CYS A 109 -3.71 9.77 -3.96
N ASP A 110 -4.49 8.94 -4.64
CA ASP A 110 -5.11 9.30 -5.92
C ASP A 110 -6.14 10.43 -5.79
N HIS A 111 -6.83 10.50 -4.66
CA HIS A 111 -7.77 11.56 -4.32
C HIS A 111 -7.07 12.88 -3.99
N LEU A 112 -5.99 12.82 -3.21
CA LEU A 112 -5.21 13.99 -2.77
C LEU A 112 -4.14 14.45 -3.77
N GLY A 113 -3.97 13.75 -4.89
CA GLY A 113 -2.97 14.08 -5.91
C GLY A 113 -1.53 13.74 -5.49
N LEU A 114 -1.36 12.70 -4.68
CA LEU A 114 -0.06 12.18 -4.23
C LEU A 114 0.34 10.94 -5.05
N GLY A 115 1.65 10.74 -5.20
CA GLY A 115 2.21 9.61 -5.95
C GLY A 115 2.57 8.43 -5.05
N ILE A 116 2.36 7.21 -5.56
CA ILE A 116 2.96 5.99 -5.04
C ILE A 116 3.92 5.45 -6.09
N LYS A 117 5.12 5.06 -5.67
CA LYS A 117 6.17 4.54 -6.56
C LYS A 117 6.47 3.07 -6.29
N THR A 118 6.83 2.37 -7.37
CA THR A 118 7.28 0.97 -7.38
C THR A 118 8.62 0.86 -8.08
N GLY A 119 9.45 -0.12 -7.69
CA GLY A 119 10.74 -0.39 -8.35
C GLY A 119 11.86 -0.56 -7.34
N LEU A 120 12.90 0.25 -7.44
CA LEU A 120 13.99 0.27 -6.45
C LEU A 120 13.51 0.73 -5.06
N PRO A 121 14.09 0.21 -3.97
CA PRO A 121 15.16 -0.79 -3.93
C PRO A 121 14.63 -2.23 -4.07
N TYR A 122 15.53 -3.15 -4.46
CA TYR A 122 15.27 -4.58 -4.37
C TYR A 122 15.83 -5.16 -3.08
N ILE A 123 15.05 -6.01 -2.40
CA ILE A 123 15.52 -6.81 -1.25
C ILE A 123 15.75 -8.25 -1.69
N TYR A 124 16.86 -8.84 -1.28
CA TYR A 124 17.15 -10.25 -1.52
C TYR A 124 16.42 -11.13 -0.50
N HIS A 125 15.43 -11.88 -0.96
CA HIS A 125 14.61 -12.72 -0.09
C HIS A 125 15.16 -14.15 -0.02
N SER A 126 15.61 -14.59 1.17
CA SER A 126 16.30 -15.87 1.36
C SER A 126 15.43 -16.99 1.92
N LYS A 127 14.22 -16.70 2.43
CA LYS A 127 13.38 -17.67 3.15
C LYS A 127 12.05 -17.91 2.44
N ALA A 128 11.87 -19.11 1.88
CA ALA A 128 10.54 -19.58 1.52
C ALA A 128 9.83 -20.08 2.78
N SER A 129 8.70 -19.44 3.14
CA SER A 129 7.81 -19.95 4.18
C SER A 129 7.03 -21.16 3.67
N ASN A 130 6.48 -21.97 4.59
CA ASN A 130 5.70 -23.16 4.23
C ASN A 130 4.39 -22.73 3.52
N PRO A 131 4.21 -23.08 2.23
CA PRO A 131 3.08 -22.57 1.46
C PRO A 131 1.73 -23.12 1.95
N PHE A 132 1.68 -24.32 2.54
CA PHE A 132 0.43 -24.84 3.10
C PHE A 132 -0.03 -24.09 4.36
N VAL A 133 0.93 -23.64 5.18
CA VAL A 133 0.62 -22.78 6.33
C VAL A 133 0.17 -21.41 5.86
N ASN A 134 0.84 -20.85 4.85
CA ASN A 134 0.47 -19.57 4.26
C ASN A 134 -0.93 -19.62 3.63
N LEU A 135 -1.26 -20.68 2.89
CA LEU A 135 -2.59 -20.84 2.28
C LEU A 135 -3.71 -20.80 3.32
N ARG A 136 -3.51 -21.42 4.49
CA ARG A 136 -4.48 -21.35 5.61
C ARG A 136 -4.57 -19.96 6.24
N LYS A 137 -3.54 -19.13 6.14
CA LYS A 137 -3.57 -17.73 6.60
C LYS A 137 -4.17 -16.80 5.55
N GLU A 138 -4.04 -17.14 4.28
CA GLU A 138 -4.45 -16.32 3.15
C GLU A 138 -5.87 -16.64 2.65
N TYR A 139 -6.46 -17.79 2.99
CA TYR A 139 -7.72 -18.25 2.38
C TYR A 139 -8.86 -17.22 2.42
N LYS A 140 -9.04 -16.51 3.54
CA LYS A 140 -10.06 -15.46 3.64
C LYS A 140 -9.72 -14.27 2.77
N GLY A 141 -8.47 -13.83 2.77
CA GLY A 141 -8.00 -12.76 1.90
C GLY A 141 -8.21 -13.10 0.41
N ILE A 142 -7.84 -14.31 -0.02
CA ILE A 142 -8.06 -14.81 -1.38
C ILE A 142 -9.55 -14.83 -1.72
N PHE A 143 -10.41 -15.23 -0.79
CA PHE A 143 -11.85 -15.25 -1.02
C PHE A 143 -12.44 -13.84 -1.09
N TRP A 144 -12.06 -12.96 -0.15
CA TRP A 144 -12.59 -11.60 -0.08
C TRP A 144 -12.06 -10.68 -1.17
N GLN A 145 -10.93 -10.99 -1.80
CA GLN A 145 -10.36 -10.12 -2.84
C GLN A 145 -11.33 -9.90 -4.01
N GLU A 146 -12.21 -10.87 -4.28
CA GLU A 146 -13.24 -10.78 -5.33
C GLU A 146 -14.21 -9.61 -5.09
N ASP A 147 -14.43 -9.23 -3.82
CA ASP A 147 -15.25 -8.09 -3.44
C ASP A 147 -14.42 -6.85 -3.08
N ILE A 148 -13.28 -7.04 -2.41
CA ILE A 148 -12.42 -5.95 -1.92
C ILE A 148 -11.76 -5.20 -3.08
N ILE A 149 -11.27 -5.90 -4.12
CA ILE A 149 -10.62 -5.26 -5.26
C ILE A 149 -11.61 -4.36 -6.02
N PRO A 150 -12.80 -4.84 -6.44
CA PRO A 150 -13.81 -3.97 -7.03
C PRO A 150 -14.25 -2.84 -6.10
N PHE A 151 -14.35 -3.09 -4.79
CA PHE A 151 -14.68 -2.05 -3.80
C PHE A 151 -13.68 -0.89 -3.84
N PHE A 152 -12.37 -1.16 -3.78
CA PHE A 152 -11.35 -0.10 -3.83
C PHE A 152 -11.25 0.55 -5.22
N GLN A 153 -11.40 -0.22 -6.30
CA GLN A 153 -11.38 0.33 -7.67
C GLN A 153 -12.53 1.31 -7.93
N ASN A 154 -13.69 1.09 -7.31
CA ASN A 154 -14.88 1.93 -7.48
C ASN A 154 -15.12 2.91 -6.33
N MET A 155 -14.23 2.96 -5.33
CA MET A 155 -14.37 3.88 -4.22
C MET A 155 -14.18 5.32 -4.68
N VAL A 156 -15.14 6.17 -4.32
CA VAL A 156 -15.06 7.62 -4.54
C VAL A 156 -15.10 8.29 -3.18
N LEU A 157 -14.10 9.15 -2.94
CA LEU A 157 -14.06 10.01 -1.75
C LEU A 157 -14.68 11.38 -2.09
N PRO A 158 -15.47 11.97 -1.19
CA PRO A 158 -16.00 13.32 -1.35
C PRO A 158 -14.89 14.36 -1.51
N LYS A 159 -15.14 15.43 -2.28
CA LYS A 159 -14.13 16.49 -2.52
C LYS A 159 -13.76 17.25 -1.24
N GLU A 160 -14.63 17.20 -0.25
CA GLU A 160 -14.50 17.82 1.07
C GLU A 160 -13.49 17.06 1.96
N CYS A 161 -13.19 15.81 1.63
CA CYS A 161 -12.12 15.04 2.25
C CYS A 161 -10.76 15.52 1.74
N THR A 162 -10.26 16.61 2.31
CA THR A 162 -9.02 17.29 1.89
C THR A 162 -7.78 16.89 2.70
N THR A 163 -7.92 16.04 3.71
CA THR A 163 -6.81 15.53 4.53
C THR A 163 -6.85 14.01 4.58
N VAL A 164 -5.70 13.39 4.87
CA VAL A 164 -5.59 11.92 4.99
C VAL A 164 -6.55 11.40 6.06
N GLN A 165 -6.63 12.04 7.22
CA GLN A 165 -7.57 11.67 8.29
C GLN A 165 -9.03 11.69 7.80
N LYS A 166 -9.46 12.77 7.15
CA LYS A 166 -10.84 12.88 6.62
C LYS A 166 -11.12 11.82 5.56
N CYS A 167 -10.15 11.52 4.70
CA CYS A 167 -10.27 10.47 3.71
C CYS A 167 -10.39 9.09 4.36
N TYR A 168 -9.57 8.79 5.37
CA TYR A 168 -9.53 7.50 6.05
C TYR A 168 -10.79 7.26 6.88
N ILE A 169 -11.32 8.29 7.56
CA ILE A 169 -12.61 8.22 8.27
C ILE A 169 -13.77 8.03 7.29
N GLU A 170 -13.76 8.71 6.14
CA GLU A 170 -14.82 8.51 5.15
C GLU A 170 -14.75 7.11 4.53
N MET A 171 -13.54 6.62 4.28
CA MET A 171 -13.29 5.24 3.85
C MET A 171 -13.82 4.23 4.87
N SER A 172 -13.61 4.43 6.17
CA SER A 172 -14.09 3.48 7.20
C SER A 172 -15.61 3.34 7.20
N LYS A 173 -16.36 4.42 6.97
CA LYS A 173 -17.83 4.35 6.80
C LYS A 173 -18.21 3.47 5.63
N GLN A 174 -17.55 3.65 4.48
CA GLN A 174 -17.83 2.83 3.29
C GLN A 174 -17.41 1.36 3.49
N VAL A 175 -16.32 1.10 4.21
CA VAL A 175 -15.90 -0.26 4.60
C VAL A 175 -17.00 -0.91 5.45
N LYS A 176 -17.51 -0.20 6.47
CA LYS A 176 -18.59 -0.72 7.33
C LYS A 176 -19.85 -1.03 6.54
N GLU A 177 -20.29 -0.10 5.70
CA GLU A 177 -21.54 -0.25 4.94
C GLU A 177 -21.47 -1.36 3.87
N LYS A 178 -20.35 -1.43 3.15
CA LYS A 178 -20.22 -2.31 1.96
C LYS A 178 -19.57 -3.64 2.29
N LEU A 179 -18.48 -3.64 3.05
CA LEU A 179 -17.71 -4.85 3.37
C LEU A 179 -18.16 -5.52 4.69
N GLY A 180 -18.82 -4.80 5.60
CA GLY A 180 -19.40 -5.39 6.82
C GLY A 180 -20.36 -6.56 6.55
N LYS A 181 -21.02 -6.54 5.38
CA LYS A 181 -21.91 -7.61 4.91
C LYS A 181 -21.18 -8.90 4.50
N ILE A 182 -19.87 -8.80 4.23
CA ILE A 182 -19.03 -9.92 3.78
C ILE A 182 -18.54 -10.73 4.99
N ASP A 183 -18.02 -10.05 6.01
CA ASP A 183 -17.57 -10.67 7.26
C ASP A 183 -17.59 -9.65 8.41
N PRO A 184 -18.02 -10.03 9.64
CA PRO A 184 -18.03 -9.15 10.82
C PRO A 184 -16.66 -8.54 11.17
N TYR A 185 -15.56 -9.12 10.67
CA TYR A 185 -14.25 -8.52 10.73
C TYR A 185 -14.24 -7.07 10.20
N PHE A 186 -14.93 -6.79 9.08
CA PHE A 186 -14.92 -5.46 8.46
C PHE A 186 -15.70 -4.43 9.27
N ASP A 187 -16.75 -4.84 9.99
CA ASP A 187 -17.45 -3.95 10.93
C ASP A 187 -16.50 -3.51 12.04
N LYS A 188 -15.79 -4.47 12.64
CA LYS A 188 -14.82 -4.21 13.70
C LYS A 188 -13.63 -3.41 13.18
N LEU A 189 -13.17 -3.72 11.97
CA LEU A 189 -12.06 -3.02 11.32
C LEU A 189 -12.44 -1.56 11.05
N ALA A 190 -13.65 -1.28 10.57
CA ALA A 190 -14.11 0.08 10.34
C ALA A 190 -14.10 0.93 11.62
N ASP A 191 -14.54 0.34 12.74
CA ASP A 191 -14.45 1.02 14.04
C ASP A 191 -12.99 1.23 14.46
N ALA A 192 -12.13 0.22 14.28
CA ALA A 192 -10.70 0.33 14.56
C ALA A 192 -9.98 1.36 13.67
N MET A 193 -10.41 1.56 12.43
CA MET A 193 -9.90 2.60 11.54
C MET A 193 -10.16 4.01 12.08
N VAL A 194 -11.33 4.23 12.72
CA VAL A 194 -11.65 5.51 13.38
C VAL A 194 -10.76 5.67 14.61
N THR A 195 -10.69 4.65 15.47
CA THR A 195 -9.82 4.67 16.66
C THR A 195 -8.35 4.89 16.32
N TRP A 196 -7.88 4.34 15.19
CA TRP A 196 -6.53 4.57 14.71
C TRP A 196 -6.27 6.05 14.41
N ILE A 197 -7.21 6.75 13.77
CA ILE A 197 -7.07 8.19 13.49
C ILE A 197 -7.12 9.00 14.78
N GLU A 198 -7.99 8.65 15.73
CA GLU A 198 -8.04 9.29 17.05
C GLU A 198 -6.70 9.16 17.79
N ALA A 199 -6.16 7.94 17.85
CA ALA A 199 -4.86 7.68 18.46
C ALA A 199 -3.71 8.38 17.71
N TRP A 200 -3.78 8.43 16.38
CA TRP A 200 -2.82 9.18 15.57
C TRP A 200 -2.83 10.66 15.93
N ASP A 201 -3.99 11.29 15.98
CA ASP A 201 -4.10 12.73 16.26
C ASP A 201 -3.69 13.06 17.71
N GLU A 202 -3.98 12.18 18.68
CA GLU A 202 -3.52 12.31 20.06
C GLU A 202 -1.98 12.30 20.18
N LEU A 203 -1.33 11.38 19.47
CA LEU A 203 0.13 11.24 19.48
C LEU A 203 0.83 12.26 18.57
N ASN A 204 0.09 12.90 17.67
CA ASN A 204 0.61 13.82 16.66
C ASN A 204 -0.18 15.14 16.65
N PRO A 205 -0.22 15.87 17.77
CA PRO A 205 -0.95 17.12 17.84
C PRO A 205 -0.44 18.09 16.77
N ALA A 206 -1.37 18.81 16.14
CA ALA A 206 -1.02 19.82 15.17
C ALA A 206 0.03 20.76 15.78
N LYS A 207 1.18 20.91 15.11
CA LYS A 207 2.20 21.87 15.54
C LYS A 207 1.51 23.23 15.64
N ALA A 208 1.53 23.84 16.83
CA ALA A 208 1.08 25.21 17.00
C ALA A 208 1.82 26.06 15.96
N SER A 209 1.07 26.77 15.12
CA SER A 209 1.62 27.68 14.13
C SER A 209 2.50 28.71 14.84
N SER A 210 3.82 28.59 14.69
CA SER A 210 4.80 29.60 15.10
C SER A 210 4.89 30.72 14.08
#